data_AF-A0AAN4YD88-F1
#
_entry.id   AF-A0AAN4YD88-F1
#
_cell.length_a   1.000
_cell.length_b   1.000
_cell.length_c   1.000
_cell.angle_alpha   90.00
_cell.angle_beta   90.00
_cell.angle_gamma   90.00
#
_symmetry.space_group_name_H-M   'P 1'
#
loop_
_entity.id
_entity.type
_entity.pdbx_description
1 polymer ?
#
loop_
_entity_poly.entity_id
_entity_poly.type
_entity_poly.pdbx_seq_one_letter_code
_entity_poly.pdbx_strand_id
1 'polypeptide(L)'
;MMMISPSDSLAPDRGEVVNSWLALSPDSAQTTQEFVNQWTTNGELANIGGFNLVCGNVMEPLAILASRASETEPILWIADKPGQTVGLSNTDYDDRSWPKVEKGEDAIVDAIAGHVQNQESEDNLIERLLGVLSVDTLPRLSNDAGVQEYIPHLPQSVFIPPIGRDKQARDEAESANQDKREQSPVLPSTPEGTPNRAYLEGLYATQKQTVILVGFDGRVRYFERTLYDDDAQPVSTEARDRSFEFRIEK
;
A
#
# COMPACT_ATOMS: atom_id res chain seq x y z
N MET A 1 -1.32 -15.84 -47.08
CA MET A 1 -1.27 -14.38 -46.90
C MET A 1 -2.60 -13.91 -46.36
N MET A 2 -2.69 -13.78 -45.04
CA MET A 2 -3.69 -13.03 -44.26
C MET A 2 -3.10 -12.97 -42.84
N MET A 3 -2.16 -12.04 -42.62
CA MET A 3 -2.34 -10.85 -41.78
C MET A 3 -2.67 -11.22 -40.34
N ILE A 4 -1.63 -11.49 -39.55
CA ILE A 4 -1.68 -11.42 -38.08
C ILE A 4 -1.63 -9.93 -37.75
N SER A 5 -2.71 -9.41 -37.17
CA SER A 5 -2.79 -8.03 -36.68
C SER A 5 -1.73 -7.79 -35.60
N PRO A 6 -0.98 -6.68 -35.63
CA PRO A 6 -0.06 -6.31 -34.56
C PRO A 6 -0.72 -5.29 -33.64
N SER A 7 -1.17 -5.71 -32.46
CA SER A 7 -1.25 -4.87 -31.24
C SER A 7 -2.14 -5.54 -30.18
N ASP A 8 -1.57 -6.42 -29.36
CA ASP A 8 -2.01 -6.55 -27.97
C ASP A 8 -0.84 -6.01 -27.12
N SER A 9 -0.77 -4.69 -26.97
CA SER A 9 0.02 -4.09 -25.91
C SER A 9 -0.65 -4.49 -24.60
N LEU A 10 -0.01 -5.36 -23.82
CA LEU A 10 -0.39 -5.60 -22.44
C LEU A 10 -0.52 -4.24 -21.75
N ALA A 11 -1.67 -3.96 -21.15
CA ALA A 11 -1.83 -2.77 -20.32
C ALA A 11 -0.73 -2.80 -19.24
N PRO A 12 -0.06 -1.67 -18.97
CA PRO A 12 1.02 -1.66 -17.99
C PRO A 12 0.51 -2.12 -16.62
N ASP A 13 1.29 -2.95 -15.93
CA ASP A 13 0.97 -3.40 -14.57
C ASP A 13 1.65 -2.49 -13.54
N ARG A 14 1.16 -2.43 -12.30
CA ARG A 14 1.74 -1.64 -11.20
C ARG A 14 3.23 -1.93 -11.02
N GLY A 15 3.63 -3.19 -11.21
CA GLY A 15 5.02 -3.61 -11.12
C GLY A 15 5.89 -3.00 -12.23
N GLU A 16 5.36 -2.73 -13.41
CA GLU A 16 6.11 -2.13 -14.52
C GLU A 16 6.49 -0.68 -14.22
N VAL A 17 5.56 0.11 -13.68
CA VAL A 17 5.83 1.51 -13.28
C VAL A 17 6.93 1.55 -12.22
N VAL A 18 6.82 0.72 -11.18
CA VAL A 18 7.81 0.64 -10.10
C VAL A 18 9.17 0.18 -10.63
N ASN A 19 9.20 -0.87 -11.45
CA ASN A 19 10.44 -1.38 -12.02
C ASN A 19 11.08 -0.36 -12.97
N SER A 20 10.29 0.41 -13.74
CA SER A 20 10.83 1.44 -14.62
C SER A 20 11.56 2.55 -13.86
N TRP A 21 11.09 2.91 -12.66
CA TRP A 21 11.78 3.84 -11.77
C TRP A 21 13.04 3.21 -11.19
N LEU A 22 12.92 2.00 -10.62
CA LEU A 22 14.03 1.34 -9.93
C LEU A 22 15.14 0.86 -10.86
N ALA A 23 14.84 0.62 -12.13
CA ALA A 23 15.81 0.20 -13.15
C ALA A 23 16.51 1.38 -13.85
N LEU A 24 16.20 2.63 -13.48
CA LEU A 24 16.96 3.78 -13.97
C LEU A 24 18.43 3.63 -13.57
N SER A 25 19.32 3.95 -14.50
CA SER A 25 20.74 3.99 -14.21
C SER A 25 21.00 4.96 -13.05
N PRO A 26 21.91 4.66 -12.10
CA PRO A 26 22.34 5.62 -11.08
C PRO A 26 22.85 6.93 -11.69
N ASP A 27 23.43 6.87 -12.89
CA ASP A 27 23.92 8.04 -13.66
C ASP A 27 22.82 8.72 -14.51
N SER A 28 21.56 8.29 -14.38
CA SER A 28 20.45 8.89 -15.14
C SER A 28 20.25 10.34 -14.73
N ALA A 29 20.23 11.25 -15.70
CA ALA A 29 19.88 12.64 -15.48
C ALA A 29 18.36 12.85 -15.38
N GLN A 30 17.55 11.79 -15.51
CA GLN A 30 16.09 11.89 -15.44
C GLN A 30 15.67 12.31 -14.04
N THR A 31 14.99 13.45 -13.96
CA THR A 31 14.41 13.96 -12.74
C THR A 31 13.12 13.23 -12.38
N THR A 32 12.75 13.25 -11.10
CA THR A 32 11.43 12.76 -10.62
C THR A 32 10.28 13.38 -11.41
N GLN A 33 10.35 14.68 -11.72
CA GLN A 33 9.32 15.37 -12.49
C GLN A 33 9.21 14.86 -13.92
N GLU A 34 10.34 14.65 -14.61
CA GLU A 34 10.35 14.11 -15.97
C GLU A 34 9.79 12.68 -16.02
N PHE A 35 10.13 11.86 -15.04
CA PHE A 35 9.57 10.51 -14.90
C PHE A 35 8.04 10.56 -14.71
N VAL A 36 7.55 11.37 -13.77
CA VAL A 36 6.11 11.48 -13.49
C VAL A 36 5.35 12.01 -14.72
N ASN A 37 5.89 13.01 -15.40
CA ASN A 37 5.30 13.56 -16.63
C ASN A 37 5.20 12.52 -17.74
N GLN A 38 6.22 11.67 -17.92
CA GLN A 38 6.21 10.60 -18.90
C GLN A 38 5.03 9.63 -18.68
N TRP A 39 4.82 9.21 -17.43
CA TRP A 39 3.75 8.27 -17.09
C TRP A 39 2.34 8.89 -17.12
N THR A 40 2.24 10.20 -16.85
CA THR A 40 0.95 10.92 -16.88
C THR A 40 0.51 11.27 -18.30
N THR A 41 1.45 11.69 -19.16
CA THR A 41 1.18 12.13 -20.55
C THR A 41 0.84 10.98 -21.50
N ASN A 42 1.25 9.75 -21.17
CA ASN A 42 0.99 8.60 -22.04
C ASN A 42 -0.40 7.98 -21.83
N GLY A 43 -1.19 8.47 -20.86
CA GLY A 43 -2.48 7.87 -20.47
C GLY A 43 -2.37 6.41 -19.96
N GLU A 44 -1.16 5.91 -19.82
CA GLU A 44 -0.83 4.53 -19.43
C GLU A 44 -1.29 4.22 -18.00
N LEU A 45 -1.19 5.22 -17.10
CA LEU A 45 -1.64 5.14 -15.71
C LEU A 45 -3.16 4.98 -15.55
N ALA A 46 -3.97 5.50 -16.48
CA ALA A 46 -5.43 5.45 -16.38
C ALA A 46 -5.96 4.00 -16.47
N ASN A 47 -5.18 3.10 -17.08
CA ASN A 47 -5.51 1.67 -17.19
C ASN A 47 -5.08 0.87 -15.96
N ILE A 48 -4.27 1.45 -15.07
CA ILE A 48 -3.76 0.82 -13.85
C ILE A 48 -4.66 1.24 -12.68
N GLY A 49 -5.78 0.54 -12.49
CA GLY A 49 -6.80 0.96 -11.53
C GLY A 49 -6.32 1.05 -10.07
N GLY A 50 -6.73 2.11 -9.36
CA GLY A 50 -6.85 2.18 -7.90
C GLY A 50 -5.56 2.05 -7.09
N PHE A 51 -4.50 2.74 -7.50
CA PHE A 51 -3.24 2.81 -6.75
C PHE A 51 -2.71 4.24 -6.70
N ASN A 52 -2.01 4.53 -5.60
CA ASN A 52 -1.15 5.69 -5.48
C ASN A 52 0.29 5.20 -5.35
N LEU A 53 1.20 5.80 -6.11
CA LEU A 53 2.63 5.58 -6.04
C LEU A 53 3.30 6.85 -5.55
N VAL A 54 4.09 6.75 -4.48
CA VAL A 54 4.99 7.82 -4.05
C VAL A 54 6.37 7.51 -4.63
N CYS A 55 6.94 8.43 -5.40
CA CYS A 55 8.26 8.25 -5.99
C CYS A 55 9.11 9.52 -5.93
N GLY A 56 10.42 9.36 -5.91
CA GLY A 56 11.38 10.44 -5.90
C GLY A 56 12.66 10.04 -5.19
N ASN A 57 13.64 10.94 -5.21
CA ASN A 57 14.87 10.76 -4.45
C ASN A 57 14.60 11.06 -2.97
N VAL A 58 15.12 10.20 -2.10
CA VAL A 58 15.06 10.44 -0.66
C VAL A 58 15.86 11.71 -0.34
N MET A 59 15.35 12.56 0.56
CA MET A 59 15.85 13.92 0.87
C MET A 59 15.44 15.02 -0.12
N GLU A 60 14.71 14.69 -1.17
CA GLU A 60 14.01 15.64 -2.05
C GLU A 60 12.48 15.52 -1.84
N PRO A 61 11.69 16.49 -2.31
CA PRO A 61 10.24 16.33 -2.37
C PRO A 61 9.86 15.08 -3.16
N LEU A 62 8.86 14.35 -2.70
CA LEU A 62 8.37 13.12 -3.33
C LEU A 62 7.09 13.41 -4.12
N ALA A 63 6.99 12.88 -5.32
CA ALA A 63 5.80 13.02 -6.16
C ALA A 63 4.78 11.92 -5.85
N ILE A 64 3.50 12.26 -5.93
CA ILE A 64 2.39 11.29 -5.91
C ILE A 64 1.90 11.10 -7.34
N LEU A 65 2.00 9.86 -7.80
CA LEU A 65 1.39 9.35 -9.03
C LEU A 65 0.08 8.64 -8.64
N ALA A 66 -1.04 9.23 -9.02
CA ALA A 66 -2.37 8.63 -8.83
C ALA A 66 -2.92 8.14 -10.18
N SER A 67 -3.58 6.98 -10.19
CA SER A 67 -4.18 6.44 -11.42
C SER A 67 -5.24 7.35 -12.06
N ARG A 68 -5.77 8.33 -11.31
CA ARG A 68 -6.84 9.24 -11.73
C ARG A 68 -6.36 10.65 -12.10
N ALA A 69 -5.05 10.90 -12.02
CA ALA A 69 -4.49 12.20 -12.39
C ALA A 69 -4.66 12.44 -13.89
N SER A 70 -5.33 13.54 -14.25
CA SER A 70 -5.43 13.96 -15.66
C SER A 70 -4.13 14.65 -16.11
N GLU A 71 -3.82 14.65 -17.41
CA GLU A 71 -2.68 15.40 -17.98
C GLU A 71 -2.70 16.90 -17.63
N THR A 72 -3.88 17.43 -17.28
CA THR A 72 -4.08 18.84 -16.96
C THR A 72 -3.94 19.16 -15.48
N GLU A 73 -3.89 18.14 -14.62
CA GLU A 73 -3.72 18.32 -13.18
C GLU A 73 -2.25 18.48 -12.80
N PRO A 74 -1.94 19.37 -11.83
CA PRO A 74 -0.58 19.53 -11.36
C PRO A 74 -0.12 18.27 -10.62
N ILE A 75 1.16 17.91 -10.79
CA ILE A 75 1.79 16.87 -9.97
C ILE A 75 1.77 17.28 -8.50
N LEU A 76 1.28 16.39 -7.65
CA LEU A 76 1.24 16.58 -6.22
C LEU A 76 2.58 16.18 -5.61
N TRP A 77 3.13 17.06 -4.77
CA TRP A 77 4.40 16.85 -4.07
C TRP A 77 4.19 16.83 -2.56
N ILE A 78 4.89 15.91 -1.89
CA ILE A 78 4.92 15.77 -0.44
C ILE A 78 6.37 15.80 0.05
N ALA A 79 6.55 15.93 1.35
CA ALA A 79 7.85 16.13 1.99
C ALA A 79 8.59 17.39 1.44
N ASP A 80 7.82 18.40 1.01
CA ASP A 80 8.35 19.66 0.47
C ASP A 80 8.75 20.66 1.58
N LYS A 81 8.26 20.45 2.80
CA LYS A 81 8.50 21.28 3.97
C LYS A 81 8.59 20.47 5.27
N PRO A 82 9.36 20.96 6.26
CA PRO A 82 9.41 20.33 7.58
C PRO A 82 8.05 20.33 8.29
N GLY A 83 7.80 19.28 9.07
CA GLY A 83 6.58 19.17 9.90
C GLY A 83 5.32 18.76 9.13
N GLN A 84 5.43 18.35 7.87
CA GLN A 84 4.31 17.82 7.10
C GLN A 84 4.02 16.36 7.52
N THR A 85 2.74 16.03 7.68
CA THR A 85 2.25 14.65 7.83
C THR A 85 1.20 14.41 6.77
N VAL A 86 1.35 13.34 6.00
CA VAL A 86 0.50 13.03 4.86
C VAL A 86 0.10 11.56 4.90
N GLY A 87 -1.20 11.31 4.91
CA GLY A 87 -1.82 10.00 4.81
C GLY A 87 -2.25 9.75 3.37
N LEU A 88 -1.95 8.56 2.88
CA LEU A 88 -2.36 8.08 1.56
C LEU A 88 -3.14 6.79 1.70
N SER A 89 -4.16 6.62 0.87
CA SER A 89 -4.92 5.38 0.76
C SER A 89 -5.07 4.99 -0.70
N ASN A 90 -5.99 4.08 -1.04
CA ASN A 90 -6.31 3.80 -2.45
C ASN A 90 -7.39 4.75 -3.03
N THR A 91 -7.78 5.77 -2.25
CA THR A 91 -8.57 6.91 -2.72
C THR A 91 -7.69 7.95 -3.39
N ASP A 92 -8.30 8.93 -4.05
CA ASP A 92 -7.55 10.07 -4.57
C ASP A 92 -6.93 10.86 -3.41
N TYR A 93 -5.82 11.54 -3.66
CA TYR A 93 -5.07 12.28 -2.64
C TYR A 93 -5.94 13.30 -1.87
N ASP A 94 -6.80 14.02 -2.60
CA ASP A 94 -7.71 15.01 -2.04
C ASP A 94 -9.00 14.40 -1.47
N ASP A 95 -9.22 13.09 -1.66
CA ASP A 95 -10.36 12.39 -1.11
C ASP A 95 -10.10 12.02 0.37
N ARG A 96 -10.61 12.89 1.24
CA ARG A 96 -10.59 12.73 2.70
C ARG A 96 -11.81 11.98 3.25
N SER A 97 -12.61 11.32 2.41
CA SER A 97 -13.80 10.59 2.84
C SER A 97 -13.49 9.35 3.69
N TRP A 98 -12.26 8.83 3.64
CA TRP A 98 -11.79 7.68 4.38
C TRP A 98 -11.19 8.10 5.73
N PRO A 99 -11.88 7.90 6.87
CA PRO A 99 -11.44 8.48 8.14
C PRO A 99 -10.11 7.95 8.64
N LYS A 100 -9.66 6.77 8.16
CA LYS A 100 -8.34 6.24 8.51
C LYS A 100 -7.18 7.12 8.02
N VAL A 101 -7.40 7.95 7.00
CA VAL A 101 -6.37 8.87 6.47
C VAL A 101 -6.09 9.95 7.50
N GLU A 102 -7.10 10.76 7.83
CA GLU A 102 -6.97 11.85 8.81
C GLU A 102 -6.60 11.33 10.20
N LYS A 103 -7.25 10.25 10.66
CA LYS A 103 -6.92 9.64 11.96
C LYS A 103 -5.49 9.09 11.99
N GLY A 104 -5.00 8.57 10.87
CA GLY A 104 -3.63 8.09 10.76
C GLY A 104 -2.61 9.23 10.82
N GLU A 105 -2.89 10.35 10.15
CA GLU A 105 -2.07 11.56 10.23
C GLU A 105 -2.00 12.09 11.67
N ASP A 106 -3.15 12.26 12.33
CA ASP A 106 -3.23 12.72 13.73
C ASP A 106 -2.45 11.78 14.66
N ALA A 107 -2.63 10.47 14.52
CA ALA A 107 -1.94 9.48 15.35
C ALA A 107 -0.42 9.49 15.14
N ILE A 108 0.07 9.75 13.92
CA ILE A 108 1.50 9.93 13.66
C ILE A 108 2.03 11.19 14.33
N VAL A 109 1.31 12.31 14.24
CA VAL A 109 1.69 13.57 14.90
C VAL A 109 1.81 13.37 16.41
N ASP A 110 0.82 12.72 17.02
CA ASP A 110 0.83 12.40 18.45
C ASP A 110 1.97 11.44 18.83
N ALA A 111 2.24 10.43 17.99
CA ALA A 111 3.34 9.50 18.21
C ALA A 111 4.70 10.21 18.21
N ILE A 112 4.94 11.10 17.24
CA ILE A 112 6.17 11.91 17.14
C ILE A 112 6.29 12.87 18.33
N ALA A 113 5.21 13.57 18.68
CA ALA A 113 5.19 14.48 19.82
C ALA A 113 5.51 13.76 21.13
N GLY A 114 4.91 12.58 21.35
CA GLY A 114 5.17 11.74 22.51
C GLY A 114 6.61 11.22 22.57
N HIS A 115 7.18 10.82 21.43
CA HIS A 115 8.59 10.42 21.33
C HIS A 115 9.54 11.55 21.77
N VAL A 116 9.33 12.75 21.24
CA VAL A 116 10.15 13.94 21.57
C VAL A 116 10.00 14.31 23.04
N GLN A 117 8.76 14.36 23.55
CA GLN A 117 8.48 14.71 24.94
C GLN A 117 9.16 13.78 25.94
N ASN A 118 9.18 12.48 25.64
CA ASN A 118 9.73 11.45 26.51
C ASN A 118 11.23 11.19 26.29
N GLN A 119 11.86 11.90 25.35
CA GLN A 119 13.28 11.73 24.99
C GLN A 119 13.63 10.27 24.70
N GLU A 120 12.78 9.63 23.92
CA GLU A 120 12.86 8.22 23.61
C GLU A 120 13.97 7.89 22.61
N SER A 121 14.36 6.61 22.54
CA SER A 121 15.29 6.12 21.52
C SER A 121 14.64 6.01 20.14
N GLU A 122 15.46 5.84 19.10
CA GLU A 122 14.97 5.54 17.74
C GLU A 122 14.13 4.24 17.71
N ASP A 123 14.53 3.21 18.45
CA ASP A 123 13.75 1.96 18.55
C ASP A 123 12.36 2.19 19.17
N ASN A 124 12.28 3.06 20.18
CA ASN A 124 11.01 3.42 20.79
C ASN A 124 10.12 4.23 19.81
N LEU A 125 10.72 5.08 18.97
CA LEU A 125 9.96 5.75 17.89
C LEU A 125 9.38 4.73 16.91
N ILE A 126 10.18 3.74 16.48
CA ILE A 126 9.72 2.67 15.61
C ILE A 126 8.53 1.94 16.25
N GLU A 127 8.64 1.54 17.51
CA GLU A 127 7.53 0.86 18.20
C GLU A 127 6.28 1.74 18.32
N ARG A 128 6.41 3.06 18.55
CA ARG A 128 5.28 3.98 18.52
C ARG A 128 4.59 4.02 17.15
N LEU A 129 5.37 4.13 16.08
CA LEU A 129 4.86 4.17 14.72
C LEU A 129 4.20 2.85 14.31
N LEU A 130 4.77 1.70 14.72
CA LEU A 130 4.13 0.40 14.57
C LEU A 130 2.83 0.32 15.39
N GLY A 131 2.81 0.92 16.58
CA GLY A 131 1.60 1.06 17.40
C GLY A 131 0.46 1.78 16.67
N VAL A 132 0.76 2.86 15.93
CA VAL A 132 -0.22 3.55 15.08
C VAL A 132 -0.78 2.62 13.99
N LEU A 133 0.08 1.83 13.36
CA LEU A 133 -0.31 0.87 12.32
C LEU A 133 -1.05 -0.37 12.86
N SER A 134 -1.08 -0.57 14.18
CA SER A 134 -1.68 -1.73 14.86
C SER A 134 -3.02 -1.41 15.54
N VAL A 135 -3.53 -0.19 15.44
CA VAL A 135 -4.79 0.19 16.10
C VAL A 135 -5.96 -0.52 15.43
N ASP A 136 -6.54 -1.49 16.14
CA ASP A 136 -7.69 -2.23 15.68
C ASP A 136 -8.98 -1.43 15.90
N THR A 137 -9.52 -0.91 14.81
CA THR A 137 -10.79 -0.16 14.79
C THR A 137 -11.87 -0.87 13.98
N LEU A 138 -11.57 -2.06 13.45
CA LEU A 138 -12.47 -2.78 12.57
C LEU A 138 -13.62 -3.40 13.40
N PRO A 139 -14.90 -3.10 13.09
CA PRO A 139 -16.01 -3.70 13.81
C PRO A 139 -16.01 -5.21 13.61
N ARG A 140 -16.40 -5.96 14.63
CA ARG A 140 -16.56 -7.41 14.52
C ARG A 140 -17.95 -7.74 13.99
N LEU A 141 -17.99 -8.31 12.79
CA LEU A 141 -19.20 -8.91 12.24
C LEU A 141 -19.38 -10.32 12.79
N SER A 142 -20.41 -11.03 12.34
CA SER A 142 -20.65 -12.41 12.75
C SER A 142 -19.49 -13.33 12.33
N ASN A 143 -19.33 -14.45 13.04
CA ASN A 143 -18.22 -15.40 12.79
C ASN A 143 -18.32 -16.06 11.40
N ASP A 144 -19.48 -16.03 10.77
CA ASP A 144 -19.72 -16.51 9.41
C ASP A 144 -19.54 -15.42 8.34
N ALA A 145 -19.25 -14.17 8.72
CA ALA A 145 -19.10 -13.07 7.77
C ALA A 145 -17.92 -13.31 6.82
N GLY A 146 -18.18 -13.21 5.52
CA GLY A 146 -17.13 -13.21 4.50
C GLY A 146 -16.38 -11.88 4.44
N VAL A 147 -15.21 -11.85 3.78
CA VAL A 147 -14.42 -10.61 3.58
C VAL A 147 -15.25 -9.54 2.86
N GLN A 148 -16.17 -9.93 1.99
CA GLN A 148 -17.05 -9.04 1.24
C GLN A 148 -17.94 -8.18 2.16
N GLU A 149 -18.33 -8.71 3.31
CA GLU A 149 -19.15 -8.00 4.29
C GLU A 149 -18.33 -6.94 5.04
N TYR A 150 -17.00 -7.11 5.09
CA TYR A 150 -16.08 -6.15 5.69
C TYR A 150 -15.69 -5.00 4.76
N ILE A 151 -15.94 -5.09 3.45
CA ILE A 151 -15.55 -4.04 2.46
C ILE A 151 -15.99 -2.63 2.90
N PRO A 152 -17.26 -2.40 3.35
CA PRO A 152 -17.70 -1.07 3.76
C PRO A 152 -16.97 -0.52 5.00
N HIS A 153 -16.28 -1.37 5.75
CA HIS A 153 -15.57 -1.02 6.98
C HIS A 153 -14.07 -0.78 6.76
N LEU A 154 -13.49 -1.27 5.65
CA LEU A 154 -12.07 -1.07 5.33
C LEU A 154 -11.63 0.41 5.22
N PRO A 155 -12.47 1.37 4.79
CA PRO A 155 -12.16 2.80 4.83
C PRO A 155 -11.93 3.35 6.25
N GLN A 156 -12.43 2.68 7.28
CA GLN A 156 -12.41 3.16 8.66
C GLN A 156 -11.19 2.70 9.45
N SER A 157 -10.47 1.66 8.99
CA SER A 157 -9.40 1.02 9.75
C SER A 157 -8.09 0.97 8.98
N VAL A 158 -7.00 1.35 9.66
CA VAL A 158 -5.62 1.20 9.18
C VAL A 158 -5.19 -0.27 9.31
N PHE A 159 -5.40 -0.86 10.49
CA PHE A 159 -5.12 -2.25 10.76
C PHE A 159 -6.33 -3.12 10.41
N ILE A 160 -6.09 -4.21 9.68
CA ILE A 160 -7.09 -5.24 9.38
C ILE A 160 -6.63 -6.54 10.05
N PRO A 161 -7.27 -6.98 11.16
CA PRO A 161 -7.02 -8.31 11.69
C PRO A 161 -7.48 -9.38 10.68
N PRO A 162 -7.06 -10.65 10.85
CA PRO A 162 -7.55 -11.74 10.01
C PRO A 162 -9.07 -11.81 10.02
N ILE A 163 -9.65 -11.63 8.84
CA ILE A 163 -11.08 -11.71 8.57
C ILE A 163 -11.33 -12.62 7.38
N GLY A 164 -12.57 -13.08 7.25
CA GLY A 164 -12.97 -14.03 6.21
C GLY A 164 -12.98 -15.47 6.70
N ARG A 165 -13.44 -16.36 5.83
CA ARG A 165 -13.58 -17.79 6.17
C ARG A 165 -12.32 -18.53 5.77
N ASP A 166 -11.84 -19.38 6.67
CA ASP A 166 -10.78 -20.33 6.37
C ASP A 166 -11.22 -21.27 5.22
N LYS A 167 -10.35 -21.47 4.24
CA LYS A 167 -10.59 -22.40 3.13
C LYS A 167 -10.76 -23.84 3.63
N GLN A 168 -10.10 -24.23 4.72
CA GLN A 168 -10.25 -25.58 5.28
C GLN A 168 -11.67 -25.82 5.83
N ALA A 169 -12.24 -24.83 6.53
CA ALA A 169 -13.62 -24.88 6.99
C ALA A 169 -14.64 -24.84 5.83
N ARG A 170 -14.29 -24.20 4.70
CA ARG A 170 -15.12 -24.23 3.47
C ARG A 170 -15.06 -25.57 2.77
N ASP A 171 -13.88 -26.17 2.56
CA ASP A 171 -13.77 -27.43 1.81
C ASP A 171 -14.38 -28.62 2.61
N GLU A 172 -14.39 -28.57 3.94
CA GLU A 172 -15.12 -29.53 4.78
C GLU A 172 -16.66 -29.36 4.70
N ALA A 173 -17.15 -28.12 4.55
CA ALA A 173 -18.59 -27.84 4.40
C ALA A 173 -19.09 -27.97 2.94
N GLU A 174 -18.26 -27.67 1.95
CA GLU A 174 -18.53 -27.75 0.51
C GLU A 174 -18.35 -29.16 -0.05
N SER A 175 -17.58 -30.04 0.61
CA SER A 175 -17.57 -31.48 0.29
C SER A 175 -18.92 -32.17 0.50
N ALA A 176 -19.91 -31.49 1.11
CA ALA A 176 -21.29 -31.94 1.20
C ALA A 176 -22.18 -31.47 0.02
N ASN A 177 -21.73 -30.54 -0.83
CA ASN A 177 -22.49 -30.04 -1.98
C ASN A 177 -21.54 -29.67 -3.13
N GLN A 178 -21.18 -30.67 -3.93
CA GLN A 178 -20.46 -30.48 -5.18
C GLN A 178 -21.43 -29.95 -6.26
N ASP A 179 -21.14 -28.78 -6.82
CA ASP A 179 -21.01 -28.63 -8.28
C ASP A 179 -20.51 -27.23 -8.70
N LYS A 180 -19.52 -27.24 -9.62
CA LYS A 180 -19.04 -26.15 -10.50
C LYS A 180 -18.19 -25.02 -9.88
N ARG A 181 -16.86 -25.19 -9.92
CA ARG A 181 -15.90 -24.07 -9.90
C ARG A 181 -15.52 -23.72 -11.35
N GLU A 182 -16.05 -22.61 -11.87
CA GLU A 182 -15.55 -21.96 -13.09
C GLU A 182 -14.34 -21.09 -12.73
N GLN A 183 -13.24 -21.26 -13.49
CA GLN A 183 -12.04 -20.43 -13.37
C GLN A 183 -12.38 -18.99 -13.79
N SER A 184 -12.46 -18.07 -12.83
CA SER A 184 -12.62 -16.65 -13.13
C SER A 184 -11.26 -16.03 -13.48
N PRO A 185 -11.15 -15.23 -14.55
CA PRO A 185 -9.90 -14.58 -14.93
C PRO A 185 -9.54 -13.49 -13.92
N VAL A 186 -8.24 -13.36 -13.66
CA VAL A 186 -7.65 -12.28 -12.88
C VAL A 186 -7.74 -11.00 -13.73
N LEU A 187 -8.52 -10.02 -13.27
CA LEU A 187 -8.58 -8.67 -13.83
C LEU A 187 -8.16 -7.66 -12.74
N PRO A 188 -7.67 -6.46 -13.11
CA PRO A 188 -7.25 -5.45 -12.14
C PRO A 188 -8.42 -4.96 -11.28
N SER A 189 -8.08 -4.24 -10.19
CA SER A 189 -9.05 -3.50 -9.37
C SER A 189 -10.01 -2.69 -10.24
N THR A 190 -11.31 -2.72 -9.91
CA THR A 190 -12.29 -1.92 -10.66
C THR A 190 -11.97 -0.42 -10.57
N PRO A 191 -12.35 0.40 -11.56
CA PRO A 191 -12.04 1.84 -11.62
C PRO A 191 -12.39 2.64 -10.34
N GLU A 192 -13.37 2.17 -9.58
CA GLU A 192 -13.90 2.82 -8.37
C GLU A 192 -13.06 2.57 -7.10
N GLY A 193 -11.94 1.83 -7.18
CA GLY A 193 -11.12 1.52 -5.99
C GLY A 193 -11.71 0.40 -5.11
N THR A 194 -12.80 -0.22 -5.55
CA THR A 194 -13.34 -1.44 -4.94
C THR A 194 -12.31 -2.57 -5.07
N PRO A 195 -11.94 -3.25 -3.97
CA PRO A 195 -10.98 -4.34 -4.05
C PRO A 195 -11.50 -5.43 -5.00
N ASN A 196 -10.62 -5.99 -5.84
CA ASN A 196 -11.03 -7.07 -6.73
C ASN A 196 -11.50 -8.27 -5.89
N ARG A 197 -12.73 -8.72 -6.16
CA ARG A 197 -13.43 -9.79 -5.44
C ARG A 197 -12.64 -11.09 -5.37
N ALA A 198 -11.77 -11.38 -6.34
CA ALA A 198 -10.90 -12.55 -6.34
C ALA A 198 -9.85 -12.53 -5.20
N TYR A 199 -9.38 -11.34 -4.79
CA TYR A 199 -8.48 -11.19 -3.65
C TYR A 199 -9.20 -11.24 -2.29
N LEU A 200 -10.52 -11.28 -2.30
CA LEU A 200 -11.37 -11.33 -1.11
C LEU A 200 -11.94 -12.74 -0.88
N GLU A 201 -11.38 -13.76 -1.54
CA GLU A 201 -11.70 -15.17 -1.30
C GLU A 201 -10.72 -15.78 -0.29
N GLY A 202 -11.24 -16.18 0.88
CA GLY A 202 -10.45 -16.79 1.95
C GLY A 202 -10.22 -15.83 3.11
N LEU A 203 -9.01 -15.88 3.67
CA LEU A 203 -8.55 -14.99 4.74
C LEU A 203 -7.94 -13.72 4.16
N TYR A 204 -8.21 -12.59 4.81
CA TYR A 204 -7.65 -11.28 4.48
C TYR A 204 -7.16 -10.61 5.76
N ALA A 205 -5.94 -10.09 5.75
CA ALA A 205 -5.31 -9.46 6.90
C ALA A 205 -4.24 -8.45 6.48
N THR A 206 -3.91 -7.51 7.38
CA THR A 206 -2.67 -6.74 7.30
C THR A 206 -1.48 -7.68 7.56
N GLN A 207 -0.80 -8.11 6.49
CA GLN A 207 0.33 -9.04 6.61
C GLN A 207 1.57 -8.39 7.22
N LYS A 208 1.88 -7.15 6.82
CA LYS A 208 3.13 -6.47 7.13
C LYS A 208 2.91 -5.01 7.51
N GLN A 209 3.82 -4.51 8.33
CA GLN A 209 3.94 -3.10 8.68
C GLN A 209 5.38 -2.66 8.42
N THR A 210 5.54 -1.48 7.82
CA THR A 210 6.85 -0.97 7.45
C THR A 210 7.02 0.45 7.97
N VAL A 211 8.18 0.73 8.56
CA VAL A 211 8.61 2.06 8.97
C VAL A 211 9.95 2.34 8.29
N ILE A 212 10.06 3.48 7.63
CA ILE A 212 11.31 3.94 7.01
C ILE A 212 11.67 5.27 7.67
N LEU A 213 12.80 5.30 8.35
CA LEU A 213 13.35 6.51 8.96
C LEU A 213 14.52 7.00 8.12
N VAL A 214 14.51 8.28 7.78
CA VAL A 214 15.56 8.94 7.00
C VAL A 214 16.12 10.07 7.84
N GLY A 215 17.40 9.96 8.19
CA GLY A 215 18.14 10.99 8.90
C GLY A 215 18.59 12.10 7.96
N PHE A 216 18.75 13.32 8.51
CA PHE A 216 19.28 14.47 7.76
C PHE A 216 20.71 14.25 7.23
N ASP A 217 21.44 13.26 7.77
CA ASP A 217 22.77 12.85 7.31
C ASP A 217 22.73 11.83 6.15
N GLY A 218 21.53 11.46 5.68
CA GLY A 218 21.32 10.47 4.62
C GLY A 218 21.38 9.02 5.12
N ARG A 219 21.43 8.77 6.43
CA ARG A 219 21.23 7.42 6.99
C ARG A 219 19.76 7.02 6.84
N VAL A 220 19.53 5.83 6.30
CA VAL A 220 18.19 5.24 6.18
C VAL A 220 18.13 3.99 7.04
N ARG A 221 17.08 3.89 7.85
CA ARG A 221 16.70 2.67 8.55
C ARG A 221 15.35 2.20 8.02
N TYR A 222 15.35 1.01 7.43
CA TYR A 222 14.15 0.31 7.02
C TYR A 222 13.82 -0.72 8.10
N PHE A 223 12.59 -0.70 8.61
CA PHE A 223 12.08 -1.69 9.55
C PHE A 223 10.77 -2.29 9.02
N GLU A 224 10.68 -3.61 8.98
CA GLU A 224 9.48 -4.35 8.59
C GLU A 224 9.10 -5.35 9.68
N ARG A 225 7.83 -5.34 10.08
CA ARG A 225 7.21 -6.31 10.99
C ARG A 225 6.19 -7.15 10.21
N THR A 226 6.43 -8.44 10.11
CA THR A 226 5.49 -9.41 9.52
C THR A 226 4.56 -9.92 10.61
N LEU A 227 3.28 -9.56 10.55
CA LEU A 227 2.29 -9.94 11.55
C LEU A 227 1.74 -11.35 11.31
N TYR A 228 1.51 -11.70 10.05
CA TYR A 228 0.95 -12.99 9.64
C TYR A 228 1.75 -13.58 8.48
N ASP A 229 1.86 -14.92 8.43
CA ASP A 229 2.45 -15.64 7.31
C ASP A 229 1.47 -15.81 6.12
N ASP A 230 1.87 -16.56 5.12
CA ASP A 230 1.07 -16.80 3.91
C ASP A 230 -0.21 -17.62 4.18
N ASP A 231 -0.27 -18.31 5.32
CA ASP A 231 -1.43 -19.07 5.82
C ASP A 231 -2.25 -18.24 6.83
N ALA A 232 -1.99 -16.93 6.92
CA ALA A 232 -2.59 -15.98 7.85
C ALA A 232 -2.41 -16.37 9.34
N GLN A 233 -1.38 -17.14 9.66
CA GLN A 233 -1.03 -17.47 11.04
C GLN A 233 -0.12 -16.41 11.64
N PRO A 234 -0.27 -16.06 12.93
CA PRO A 234 0.59 -15.08 13.58
C PRO A 234 2.06 -15.51 13.56
N VAL A 235 2.95 -14.60 13.12
CA VAL A 235 4.40 -14.83 13.18
C VAL A 235 4.92 -14.53 14.58
N SER A 236 5.83 -15.35 15.08
CA SER A 236 6.39 -15.18 16.43
C SER A 236 7.22 -13.91 16.57
N THR A 237 7.33 -13.40 17.79
CA THR A 237 8.08 -12.18 18.12
C THR A 237 9.55 -12.24 17.70
N GLU A 238 10.15 -13.42 17.69
CA GLU A 238 11.57 -13.63 17.38
C GLU A 238 11.85 -13.64 15.87
N ALA A 239 10.83 -13.91 15.05
CA ALA A 239 10.97 -14.09 13.60
C ALA A 239 10.31 -13.00 12.77
N ARG A 240 9.45 -12.18 13.38
CA ARG A 240 8.60 -11.21 12.67
C ARG A 240 9.30 -9.95 12.21
N ASP A 241 10.37 -9.52 12.89
CA ASP A 241 10.97 -8.20 12.68
C ASP A 241 12.25 -8.28 11.84
N ARG A 242 12.36 -7.41 10.84
CA ARG A 242 13.54 -7.22 10.00
C ARG A 242 13.94 -5.76 10.01
N SER A 243 15.22 -5.48 10.27
CA SER A 243 15.78 -4.13 10.27
C SER A 243 17.01 -4.10 9.37
N PHE A 244 17.03 -3.15 8.44
CA PHE A 244 18.16 -2.90 7.55
C PHE A 244 18.58 -1.43 7.66
N GLU A 245 19.88 -1.19 7.62
CA GLU A 245 20.44 0.16 7.69
C GLU A 245 21.44 0.37 6.56
N PHE A 246 21.31 1.51 5.88
CA PHE A 246 22.18 1.89 4.78
C PHE A 246 22.26 3.42 4.64
N ARG A 247 23.13 3.90 3.76
CA ARG A 247 23.25 5.32 3.44
C ARG A 247 22.90 5.56 1.99
N ILE A 248 22.25 6.69 1.73
CA ILE A 248 21.96 7.15 0.38
C ILE A 248 23.28 7.58 -0.26
N GLU A 249 23.56 7.03 -1.44
CA GLU A 249 24.66 7.47 -2.29
C GLU A 249 24.27 8.81 -2.93
N LYS A 250 25.22 9.75 -3.00
CA LYS A 250 25.02 11.09 -3.58
C LYS A 250 25.44 11.12 -5.03
#